data_AF-A0A857DF97-F1
#
_entry.id   AF-A0A857DF97-F1
#
_cell.length_a   1.000
_cell.length_b   1.000
_cell.length_c   1.000
_cell.angle_alpha   90.00
_cell.angle_beta   90.00
_cell.angle_gamma   90.00
#
_symmetry.space_group_name_H-M   'P 1'
#
loop_
_entity.id
_entity.type
_entity.pdbx_description
1 polymer ?
#
loop_
_entity_poly.entity_id
_entity_poly.type
_entity_poly.pdbx_seq_one_letter_code
_entity_poly.pdbx_strand_id
1 'polypeptide(L)'
;MKKKIVLLSLTVLLFGLGITAIAYYNTPIKDYQQPRAGEENEQTPPEDSFAIRGVIEGFYGTPWTMAQRINMLTFIGQHHLNTYVYAPKDDPYQRTNWSDLYPIGQLQQMKSLVQSAKANGVNFVYSISPGIPSPLPGETLTSAMVANSITFTSKADVQLLESKIDQLRSIGVHTFMLSFDDVQHYLKSSDQQVYGSDYPKAHIDLANKLLEDETVKDSSFRLWLAPTDYYGLKDSAYWTTIRSQLDPSIQVIWTGSWVLNKSITSSEADQVRRLLGRKPLIWDNYPVNDYTYAVKKAPQLFMGPLINRSEDLSAYTSGMLANPMLQPEASKVALYTVSQYLYNPSTYQPLQAWDEALQSMSGIGDALAFRKFCQYSSQSTLDTGDNTGFSKLAGAFWQEYQSGQHGPSELELRKELQLLSALPDNLKKTITNQQLLAEIGPWAVKLGEEGQAGLQALVYLDLSNNDPQKLTAKQQLQASLQQLRNNNLQIGSEVLSFINKAESN
;
A
#
# COMPACT_ATOMS: atom_id res chain seq x y z
N MET A 1 68.36 5.39 5.36
CA MET A 1 68.77 4.54 4.22
C MET A 1 67.88 3.30 4.16
N LYS A 2 67.19 3.16 3.02
CA LYS A 2 66.49 1.99 2.45
C LYS A 2 66.35 0.72 3.30
N LYS A 3 65.12 0.27 3.52
CA LYS A 3 64.80 -1.16 3.50
C LYS A 3 63.66 -1.42 2.51
N LYS A 4 63.94 -2.38 1.64
CA LYS A 4 63.21 -2.77 0.42
C LYS A 4 61.87 -3.44 0.79
N ILE A 5 60.83 -3.06 0.07
CA ILE A 5 59.59 -3.82 -0.10
C ILE A 5 59.76 -4.64 -1.37
N VAL A 6 59.56 -5.95 -1.28
CA VAL A 6 59.38 -6.86 -2.43
C VAL A 6 57.99 -7.46 -2.31
N LEU A 7 57.23 -7.24 -3.38
CA LEU A 7 55.90 -7.75 -3.67
C LEU A 7 55.88 -9.28 -3.75
N LEU A 8 54.83 -9.91 -3.23
CA LEU A 8 54.32 -11.15 -3.81
C LEU A 8 52.80 -11.04 -3.96
N SER A 9 52.36 -11.20 -5.20
CA SER A 9 50.99 -11.17 -5.68
C SER A 9 50.17 -12.34 -5.12
N LEU A 10 48.92 -12.07 -4.72
CA LEU A 10 47.90 -13.10 -4.56
C LEU A 10 46.65 -12.68 -5.34
N THR A 11 46.46 -13.34 -6.48
CA THR A 11 45.24 -13.31 -7.27
C THR A 11 44.19 -14.16 -6.55
N VAL A 12 43.04 -13.58 -6.18
CA VAL A 12 41.88 -14.33 -5.70
C VAL A 12 40.75 -14.15 -6.71
N LEU A 13 40.42 -15.24 -7.42
CA LEU A 13 39.16 -15.43 -8.12
C LEU A 13 38.02 -15.44 -7.10
N LEU A 14 36.96 -14.67 -7.33
CA LEU A 14 35.68 -14.79 -6.63
C LEU A 14 34.59 -15.13 -7.65
N PHE A 15 34.25 -16.43 -7.71
CA PHE A 15 32.96 -16.92 -8.17
C PHE A 15 31.91 -16.63 -7.09
N GLY A 16 30.71 -16.25 -7.53
CA GLY A 16 29.64 -15.78 -6.66
C GLY A 16 29.12 -16.82 -5.67
N LEU A 17 28.53 -16.31 -4.59
CA LEU A 17 27.49 -16.95 -3.77
C LEU A 17 26.77 -15.84 -3.00
N GLY A 18 25.44 -15.93 -2.96
CA GLY A 18 24.55 -14.92 -2.41
C GLY A 18 24.83 -14.61 -0.94
N ILE A 19 24.84 -13.32 -0.63
CA ILE A 19 24.87 -12.84 0.75
C ILE A 19 23.41 -12.77 1.22
N THR A 20 23.02 -13.79 1.97
CA THR A 20 21.91 -13.71 2.92
C THR A 20 22.28 -12.69 3.99
N ALA A 21 21.52 -11.61 4.08
CA ALA A 21 21.66 -10.62 5.15
C ALA A 21 21.28 -11.28 6.49
N ILE A 22 22.30 -11.66 7.25
CA ILE A 22 22.22 -12.01 8.67
C ILE A 22 22.67 -10.75 9.41
N ALA A 23 21.75 -10.10 10.13
CA ALA A 23 22.10 -9.14 11.16
C ALA A 23 21.27 -9.42 12.41
N TYR A 24 21.95 -9.74 13.50
CA TYR A 24 21.40 -9.80 14.84
C TYR A 24 20.92 -8.38 15.22
N TYR A 25 19.62 -8.19 15.39
CA TYR A 25 19.03 -6.92 15.78
C TYR A 25 19.18 -6.68 17.28
N ASN A 26 20.23 -5.95 17.64
CA ASN A 26 20.36 -5.27 18.94
C ASN A 26 21.05 -3.91 18.69
N THR A 27 20.35 -3.01 17.99
CA THR A 27 20.80 -1.62 17.84
C THR A 27 20.21 -0.79 18.98
N PRO A 28 21.02 -0.05 19.77
CA PRO A 28 20.49 0.81 20.83
C PRO A 28 19.65 1.96 20.23
N ILE A 29 18.51 2.20 20.88
CA ILE A 29 17.55 3.27 20.58
C ILE A 29 18.26 4.62 20.73
N LYS A 30 18.37 5.40 19.65
CA LYS A 30 18.72 6.82 19.72
C LYS A 30 17.44 7.63 19.89
N ASP A 31 17.47 8.65 20.74
CA ASP A 31 16.38 9.63 20.87
C ASP A 31 16.19 10.35 19.52
N TYR A 32 15.19 9.92 18.75
CA TYR A 32 14.72 10.62 17.57
C TYR A 32 13.80 11.75 18.02
N GLN A 33 14.26 12.99 17.93
CA GLN A 33 13.39 14.15 18.11
C GLN A 33 12.60 14.39 16.82
N GLN A 34 11.28 14.25 16.91
CA GLN A 34 10.34 14.67 15.88
C GLN A 34 10.56 16.18 15.59
N PRO A 35 10.82 16.57 14.33
CA PRO A 35 10.82 17.98 13.97
C PRO A 35 9.43 18.56 14.23
N ARG A 36 9.35 19.69 14.93
CA ARG A 36 8.08 20.42 15.09
C ARG A 36 7.65 20.98 13.75
N ALA A 37 6.38 20.80 13.40
CA ALA A 37 5.78 21.48 12.26
C ALA A 37 5.86 23.00 12.48
N GLY A 38 6.70 23.69 11.70
CA GLY A 38 6.71 25.16 11.63
C GLY A 38 8.07 25.86 11.59
N GLU A 39 9.19 25.18 11.85
CA GLU A 39 10.52 25.83 11.82
C GLU A 39 11.55 24.99 11.03
N GLU A 40 11.96 25.54 9.88
CA GLU A 40 13.18 25.27 9.09
C GLU A 40 13.42 23.86 8.50
N ASN A 41 13.02 23.68 7.24
CA ASN A 41 13.96 23.56 6.12
C ASN A 41 13.19 23.54 4.79
N GLU A 42 13.16 24.67 4.07
CA GLU A 42 13.00 24.66 2.60
C GLU A 42 14.26 24.02 1.98
N GLN A 43 14.57 22.78 2.35
CA GLN A 43 15.54 22.00 1.62
C GLN A 43 14.93 21.74 0.25
N THR A 44 15.58 22.27 -0.77
CA THR A 44 15.28 21.88 -2.14
C THR A 44 15.41 20.35 -2.20
N PRO A 45 14.38 19.63 -2.67
CA PRO A 45 14.47 18.18 -2.78
C PRO A 45 15.71 17.79 -3.59
N PRO A 46 16.35 16.65 -3.26
CA PRO A 46 17.38 16.06 -4.12
C PRO A 46 16.97 16.04 -5.60
N GLU A 47 17.95 16.14 -6.50
CA GLU A 47 17.69 16.16 -7.95
C GLU A 47 16.99 14.87 -8.43
N ASP A 48 17.26 13.74 -7.78
CA ASP A 48 16.66 12.44 -8.08
C ASP A 48 15.31 12.21 -7.38
N SER A 49 14.80 13.15 -6.58
CA SER A 49 13.47 13.05 -5.97
C SER A 49 12.35 12.91 -7.03
N PHE A 50 11.30 12.17 -6.68
CA PHE A 50 10.10 12.14 -7.51
C PHE A 50 9.39 13.51 -7.49
N ALA A 51 8.96 13.98 -8.66
CA ALA A 51 8.27 15.26 -8.80
C ALA A 51 6.87 15.23 -8.17
N ILE A 52 6.08 14.19 -8.48
CA ILE A 52 4.80 13.90 -7.83
C ILE A 52 5.03 12.75 -6.85
N ARG A 53 4.75 13.01 -5.56
CA ARG A 53 4.94 12.06 -4.45
C ARG A 53 3.72 12.10 -3.57
N GLY A 54 3.02 10.99 -3.42
CA GLY A 54 1.76 11.09 -2.69
C GLY A 54 1.05 9.81 -2.36
N VAL A 55 -0.19 10.00 -1.93
CA VAL A 55 -1.13 8.94 -1.59
C VAL A 55 -2.33 9.08 -2.50
N ILE A 56 -2.84 7.96 -3.00
CA ILE A 56 -4.11 7.87 -3.69
C ILE A 56 -5.07 7.04 -2.84
N GLU A 57 -6.15 7.65 -2.31
CA GLU A 57 -7.20 6.91 -1.60
C GLU A 57 -8.05 6.15 -2.63
N GLY A 58 -7.50 5.10 -3.22
CA GLY A 58 -8.08 4.41 -4.38
C GLY A 58 -8.51 2.96 -4.11
N PHE A 59 -8.52 2.55 -2.85
CA PHE A 59 -8.99 1.22 -2.41
C PHE A 59 -10.51 1.08 -2.46
N TYR A 60 -10.97 -0.16 -2.57
CA TYR A 60 -12.38 -0.55 -2.42
C TYR A 60 -12.75 -0.80 -0.95
N GLY A 61 -14.00 -0.52 -0.59
CA GLY A 61 -14.53 -0.65 0.77
C GLY A 61 -14.70 0.69 1.47
N THR A 62 -15.06 0.64 2.75
CA THR A 62 -15.42 1.83 3.55
C THR A 62 -14.38 2.93 3.43
N PRO A 63 -14.72 4.10 2.86
CA PRO A 63 -13.79 5.22 2.73
C PRO A 63 -13.34 5.75 4.10
N TRP A 64 -12.20 6.41 4.11
CA TRP A 64 -11.74 7.07 5.33
C TRP A 64 -12.70 8.19 5.75
N THR A 65 -12.86 8.35 7.05
CA THR A 65 -13.61 9.49 7.59
C THR A 65 -12.87 10.80 7.32
N MET A 66 -13.58 11.93 7.33
CA MET A 66 -12.97 13.25 7.15
C MET A 66 -11.87 13.55 8.17
N ALA A 67 -12.03 13.11 9.42
CA ALA A 67 -11.01 13.28 10.46
C ALA A 67 -9.73 12.48 10.15
N GLN A 68 -9.88 11.24 9.69
CA GLN A 68 -8.76 10.40 9.26
C GLN A 68 -8.04 11.00 8.05
N ARG A 69 -8.78 11.51 7.06
CA ARG A 69 -8.18 12.19 5.89
C ARG A 69 -7.41 13.45 6.27
N ILE A 70 -7.95 14.29 7.15
CA ILE A 70 -7.24 15.48 7.66
C ILE A 70 -5.94 15.06 8.36
N ASN A 71 -5.98 14.03 9.21
CA ASN A 71 -4.80 13.53 9.90
C ASN A 71 -3.76 12.96 8.91
N MET A 72 -4.21 12.24 7.87
CA MET A 72 -3.34 11.73 6.81
C MET A 72 -2.68 12.87 6.00
N LEU A 73 -3.39 13.96 5.72
CA LEU A 73 -2.80 15.13 5.03
C LEU A 73 -1.67 15.78 5.84
N THR A 74 -1.82 15.85 7.17
CA THR A 74 -0.75 16.30 8.05
C THR A 74 0.47 15.38 7.96
N PHE A 75 0.26 14.05 7.99
CA PHE A 75 1.33 13.08 7.81
C PHE A 75 2.02 13.23 6.44
N ILE A 76 1.25 13.35 5.35
CA ILE A 76 1.77 13.55 3.98
C ILE A 76 2.70 14.77 3.94
N GLY A 77 2.26 15.92 4.45
CA GLY A 77 3.07 17.15 4.46
C GLY A 77 4.33 17.02 5.33
N GLN A 78 4.21 16.45 6.53
CA GLN A 78 5.34 16.26 7.47
C GLN A 78 6.45 15.35 6.91
N HIS A 79 6.09 14.43 6.01
CA HIS A 79 7.03 13.48 5.42
C HIS A 79 7.39 13.81 3.98
N HIS A 80 7.32 15.10 3.61
CA HIS A 80 7.71 15.59 2.29
C HIS A 80 7.00 14.85 1.14
N LEU A 81 5.76 14.40 1.32
CA LEU A 81 4.88 14.07 0.22
C LEU A 81 4.11 15.33 -0.19
N ASN A 82 3.78 15.47 -1.47
CA ASN A 82 3.20 16.71 -2.00
C ASN A 82 1.86 16.50 -2.72
N THR A 83 1.33 15.28 -2.73
CA THR A 83 0.09 14.97 -3.46
C THR A 83 -0.82 14.07 -2.64
N TYR A 84 -2.11 14.38 -2.68
CA TYR A 84 -3.17 13.49 -2.20
C TYR A 84 -4.27 13.42 -3.26
N VAL A 85 -4.57 12.21 -3.74
CA VAL A 85 -5.66 11.95 -4.68
C VAL A 85 -6.87 11.43 -3.92
N TYR A 86 -7.94 12.22 -3.94
CA TYR A 86 -9.27 11.82 -3.48
C TYR A 86 -9.93 10.96 -4.56
N ALA A 87 -9.87 9.64 -4.40
CA ALA A 87 -10.48 8.67 -5.32
C ALA A 87 -11.25 7.52 -4.62
N PRO A 88 -11.95 7.76 -3.48
CA PRO A 88 -12.64 6.68 -2.78
C PRO A 88 -13.71 6.06 -3.67
N LYS A 89 -13.56 4.76 -3.98
CA LYS A 89 -14.42 4.04 -4.93
C LYS A 89 -15.90 3.96 -4.49
N ASP A 90 -16.14 4.02 -3.18
CA ASP A 90 -17.47 3.94 -2.56
C ASP A 90 -18.10 5.33 -2.30
N ASP A 91 -17.46 6.44 -2.72
CA ASP A 91 -18.13 7.75 -2.76
C ASP A 91 -19.03 7.83 -4.01
N PRO A 92 -20.37 7.92 -3.85
CA PRO A 92 -21.27 7.92 -4.99
C PRO A 92 -21.04 9.11 -5.93
N TYR A 93 -20.68 10.29 -5.41
CA TYR A 93 -20.46 11.49 -6.23
C TYR A 93 -19.15 11.45 -7.03
N GLN A 94 -18.28 10.50 -6.73
CA GLN A 94 -17.05 10.23 -7.47
C GLN A 94 -17.32 9.36 -8.70
N ARG A 95 -18.23 8.38 -8.58
CA ARG A 95 -18.44 7.31 -9.56
C ARG A 95 -19.90 7.10 -9.97
N THR A 96 -20.74 6.53 -9.09
CA THR A 96 -22.10 6.07 -9.47
C THR A 96 -23.08 7.19 -9.80
N ASN A 97 -22.90 8.34 -9.15
CA ASN A 97 -23.64 9.59 -9.32
C ASN A 97 -22.66 10.73 -9.68
N TRP A 98 -21.70 10.47 -10.56
CA TRP A 98 -20.63 11.41 -10.92
C TRP A 98 -21.14 12.80 -11.35
N SER A 99 -22.31 12.82 -12.03
CA SER A 99 -22.97 14.01 -12.56
C SER A 99 -23.68 14.85 -11.50
N ASP A 100 -23.99 14.27 -10.33
CA ASP A 100 -24.64 14.99 -9.24
C ASP A 100 -23.64 15.91 -8.55
N LEU A 101 -24.07 17.14 -8.24
CA LEU A 101 -23.31 18.05 -7.39
C LEU A 101 -23.33 17.60 -5.93
N TYR A 102 -22.24 17.84 -5.20
CA TYR A 102 -22.23 17.58 -3.77
C TYR A 102 -23.26 18.46 -3.05
N PRO A 103 -24.04 17.90 -2.11
CA PRO A 103 -24.86 18.67 -1.19
C PRO A 103 -23.99 19.64 -0.37
N ILE A 104 -24.55 20.79 -0.01
CA ILE A 104 -23.83 21.89 0.67
C ILE A 104 -23.03 21.39 1.90
N GLY A 105 -23.63 20.52 2.73
CA GLY A 105 -22.96 19.99 3.91
C GLY A 105 -21.72 19.14 3.58
N GLN A 106 -21.80 18.27 2.57
CA GLN A 106 -20.68 17.44 2.13
C GLN A 106 -19.62 18.28 1.41
N LEU A 107 -20.04 19.25 0.59
CA LEU A 107 -19.14 20.20 -0.06
C LEU A 107 -18.34 21.01 0.96
N GLN A 108 -18.97 21.43 2.07
CA GLN A 108 -18.28 22.16 3.13
C GLN A 108 -17.25 21.28 3.86
N GLN A 109 -17.53 19.99 4.05
CA GLN A 109 -16.54 19.03 4.56
C GLN A 109 -15.36 18.89 3.59
N MET A 110 -15.64 18.73 2.30
CA MET A 110 -14.61 18.67 1.25
C MET A 110 -13.76 19.94 1.22
N LYS A 111 -14.37 21.11 1.36
CA LYS A 111 -13.67 22.39 1.45
C LYS A 111 -12.66 22.41 2.61
N SER A 112 -13.05 21.93 3.79
CA SER A 112 -12.13 21.82 4.93
C SER A 112 -10.95 20.89 4.63
N LEU A 113 -11.17 19.81 3.87
CA LEU A 113 -10.12 18.89 3.47
C LEU A 113 -9.15 19.52 2.46
N VAL A 114 -9.66 20.21 1.45
CA VAL A 114 -8.85 20.95 0.46
C VAL A 114 -8.02 22.03 1.14
N GLN A 115 -8.60 22.75 2.11
CA GLN A 115 -7.89 23.75 2.91
C GLN A 115 -6.78 23.12 3.76
N SER A 116 -7.04 21.94 4.36
CA SER A 116 -6.03 21.18 5.10
C SER A 116 -4.88 20.73 4.20
N ALA A 117 -5.18 20.27 2.97
CA ALA A 117 -4.16 19.87 2.01
C ALA A 117 -3.26 21.06 1.66
N LYS A 118 -3.87 22.21 1.34
CA LYS A 118 -3.15 23.46 1.06
C LYS A 118 -2.26 23.89 2.24
N ALA A 119 -2.77 23.82 3.47
CA ALA A 119 -2.01 24.20 4.67
C ALA A 119 -0.79 23.30 4.92
N ASN A 120 -0.80 22.07 4.41
CA ASN A 120 0.30 21.11 4.50
C ASN A 120 1.17 21.06 3.23
N GLY A 121 0.99 21.99 2.28
CA GLY A 121 1.76 22.01 1.02
C GLY A 121 1.42 20.86 0.07
N VAL A 122 0.24 20.26 0.21
CA VAL A 122 -0.20 19.09 -0.56
C VAL A 122 -1.13 19.53 -1.70
N ASN A 123 -0.79 19.15 -2.93
CA ASN A 123 -1.67 19.24 -4.09
C ASN A 123 -2.83 18.27 -3.92
N PHE A 124 -4.03 18.81 -3.82
CA PHE A 124 -5.27 18.03 -3.74
C PHE A 124 -5.77 17.72 -5.15
N VAL A 125 -5.88 16.43 -5.47
CA VAL A 125 -6.37 15.95 -6.76
C VAL A 125 -7.71 15.28 -6.56
N TYR A 126 -8.74 15.71 -7.29
CA TYR A 126 -10.04 15.07 -7.24
C TYR A 126 -10.23 14.13 -8.44
N SER A 127 -10.56 12.86 -8.19
CA SER A 127 -10.87 11.88 -9.22
C SER A 127 -12.34 11.89 -9.60
N ILE A 128 -12.69 11.85 -10.89
CA ILE A 128 -14.07 11.64 -11.38
C ILE A 128 -14.07 10.39 -12.28
N SER A 129 -14.95 9.44 -12.01
CA SER A 129 -15.06 8.17 -12.75
C SER A 129 -16.41 8.07 -13.47
N PRO A 130 -16.57 8.69 -14.66
CA PRO A 130 -17.88 8.80 -15.30
C PRO A 130 -18.21 7.64 -16.25
N GLY A 131 -17.25 6.75 -16.54
CA GLY A 131 -17.44 5.64 -17.49
C GLY A 131 -18.44 4.56 -17.04
N ILE A 132 -18.78 3.63 -17.93
CA ILE A 132 -19.63 2.48 -17.58
C ILE A 132 -18.84 1.57 -16.64
N PRO A 133 -19.23 1.40 -15.36
CA PRO A 133 -18.42 0.64 -14.41
C PRO A 133 -18.28 -0.83 -14.80
N SER A 134 -17.11 -1.40 -14.52
CA SER A 134 -16.90 -2.84 -14.42
C SER A 134 -17.22 -3.28 -12.98
N PRO A 135 -18.27 -4.09 -12.76
CA PRO A 135 -18.66 -4.53 -11.41
C PRO A 135 -17.58 -5.42 -10.77
N LEU A 136 -17.52 -5.42 -9.43
CA LEU A 136 -16.65 -6.31 -8.69
C LEU A 136 -17.07 -7.78 -8.83
N PRO A 137 -16.20 -8.76 -8.52
CA PRO A 137 -16.58 -10.17 -8.48
C PRO A 137 -17.81 -10.41 -7.59
N GLY A 138 -18.89 -10.93 -8.18
CA GLY A 138 -20.16 -11.17 -7.50
C GLY A 138 -21.21 -10.06 -7.69
N GLU A 139 -20.87 -8.96 -8.36
CA GLU A 139 -21.80 -7.91 -8.76
C GLU A 139 -22.19 -8.03 -10.25
N THR A 140 -23.32 -7.44 -10.62
CA THR A 140 -23.83 -7.46 -11.99
C THR A 140 -23.95 -6.03 -12.51
N LEU A 141 -23.54 -5.81 -13.75
CA LEU A 141 -23.75 -4.54 -14.42
C LEU A 141 -25.25 -4.33 -14.65
N THR A 142 -25.81 -3.28 -14.05
CA THR A 142 -27.23 -2.96 -14.19
C THR A 142 -27.47 -1.95 -15.31
N SER A 143 -28.66 -1.97 -15.92
CA SER A 143 -29.07 -0.96 -16.90
C SER A 143 -29.05 0.46 -16.32
N ALA A 144 -29.27 0.62 -15.01
CA ALA A 144 -29.16 1.91 -14.34
C ALA A 144 -27.71 2.41 -14.30
N MET A 145 -26.73 1.55 -14.01
CA MET A 145 -25.31 1.90 -14.06
C MET A 145 -24.88 2.31 -15.47
N VAL A 146 -25.36 1.60 -16.50
CA VAL A 146 -25.11 1.98 -17.90
C VAL A 146 -25.78 3.31 -18.21
N ALA A 147 -27.05 3.51 -17.84
CA ALA A 147 -27.77 4.76 -18.10
C ALA A 147 -27.08 5.97 -17.45
N ASN A 148 -26.62 5.83 -16.21
CA ASN A 148 -25.98 6.90 -15.43
C ASN A 148 -24.55 7.22 -15.84
N SER A 149 -23.84 6.35 -16.56
CA SER A 149 -22.51 6.67 -17.08
C SER A 149 -22.54 7.83 -18.08
N ILE A 150 -21.41 8.44 -18.39
CA ILE A 150 -21.34 9.51 -19.39
C ILE A 150 -21.66 9.00 -20.80
N THR A 151 -22.38 9.83 -21.53
CA THR A 151 -22.50 9.74 -22.98
C THR A 151 -21.55 10.76 -23.59
N PHE A 152 -20.44 10.31 -24.17
CA PHE A 152 -19.33 11.19 -24.61
C PHE A 152 -19.76 12.22 -25.67
N THR A 153 -20.75 11.87 -26.50
CA THR A 153 -21.32 12.72 -27.55
C THR A 153 -22.44 13.63 -27.06
N SER A 154 -22.90 13.48 -25.81
CA SER A 154 -23.95 14.31 -25.20
C SER A 154 -23.36 15.60 -24.65
N LYS A 155 -23.71 16.74 -25.26
CA LYS A 155 -23.34 18.06 -24.72
C LYS A 155 -23.87 18.28 -23.30
N ALA A 156 -25.03 17.72 -22.96
CA ALA A 156 -25.61 17.85 -21.64
C ALA A 156 -24.78 17.08 -20.58
N ASP A 157 -24.35 15.86 -20.89
CA ASP A 157 -23.55 15.05 -19.96
C ASP A 157 -22.18 15.71 -19.73
N VAL A 158 -21.54 16.23 -20.79
CA VAL A 158 -20.28 16.98 -20.68
C VAL A 158 -20.46 18.25 -19.84
N GLN A 159 -21.56 19.00 -20.00
CA GLN A 159 -21.86 20.16 -19.16
C GLN A 159 -22.09 19.81 -17.68
N LEU A 160 -22.66 18.64 -17.37
CA LEU A 160 -22.78 18.16 -15.99
C LEU A 160 -21.39 17.89 -15.39
N LEU A 161 -20.47 17.31 -16.16
CA LEU A 161 -19.09 17.09 -15.75
C LEU A 161 -18.36 18.41 -15.47
N GLU A 162 -18.47 19.37 -16.39
CA GLU A 162 -17.92 20.73 -16.23
C GLU A 162 -18.52 21.43 -15.00
N SER A 163 -19.83 21.30 -14.77
CA SER A 163 -20.50 21.88 -13.59
C SER A 163 -19.98 21.31 -12.27
N LYS A 164 -19.69 20.00 -12.24
CA LYS A 164 -19.05 19.34 -11.09
C LYS A 164 -17.64 19.86 -10.86
N ILE A 165 -16.85 20.01 -11.93
CA ILE A 165 -15.52 20.63 -11.89
C ILE A 165 -15.62 22.07 -11.35
N ASP A 166 -16.56 22.87 -11.83
CA ASP A 166 -16.78 24.25 -11.38
C ASP A 166 -17.13 24.30 -9.88
N GLN A 167 -17.98 23.39 -9.39
CA GLN A 167 -18.30 23.30 -7.95
C GLN A 167 -17.04 23.00 -7.12
N LEU A 168 -16.21 22.05 -7.54
CA LEU A 168 -15.00 21.65 -6.81
C LEU A 168 -13.89 22.72 -6.93
N ARG A 169 -13.78 23.40 -8.06
CA ARG A 169 -12.93 24.58 -8.24
C ARG A 169 -13.30 25.69 -7.26
N SER A 170 -14.60 25.92 -7.04
CA SER A 170 -15.07 26.95 -6.10
C SER A 170 -14.59 26.75 -4.65
N ILE A 171 -14.16 25.54 -4.28
CA ILE A 171 -13.58 25.21 -2.97
C ILE A 171 -12.05 25.04 -2.99
N GLY A 172 -11.40 25.30 -4.13
CA GLY A 172 -9.94 25.35 -4.28
C GLY A 172 -9.29 24.12 -4.93
N VAL A 173 -10.06 23.27 -5.61
CA VAL A 173 -9.50 22.14 -6.39
C VAL A 173 -9.07 22.62 -7.78
N HIS A 174 -7.81 22.38 -8.15
CA HIS A 174 -7.25 22.78 -9.44
C HIS A 174 -6.73 21.59 -10.27
N THR A 175 -6.45 20.45 -9.63
CA THR A 175 -6.03 19.23 -10.33
C THR A 175 -7.14 18.20 -10.29
N PHE A 176 -7.50 17.67 -11.45
CA PHE A 176 -8.54 16.65 -11.59
C PHE A 176 -7.96 15.41 -12.28
N MET A 177 -8.45 14.23 -11.89
CA MET A 177 -8.15 12.98 -12.59
C MET A 177 -9.43 12.43 -13.20
N LEU A 178 -9.44 12.27 -14.52
CA LEU A 178 -10.50 11.58 -15.24
C LEU A 178 -10.17 10.08 -15.25
N SER A 179 -11.06 9.30 -14.66
CA SER A 179 -10.78 7.92 -14.27
C SER A 179 -11.64 6.93 -15.04
N PHE A 180 -10.98 6.14 -15.87
CA PHE A 180 -11.54 5.03 -16.64
C PHE A 180 -10.90 3.70 -16.27
N ASP A 181 -10.31 3.60 -15.07
CA ASP A 181 -9.98 2.33 -14.43
C ASP A 181 -11.26 1.59 -14.05
N ASP A 182 -11.25 0.26 -14.19
CA ASP A 182 -12.36 -0.62 -13.85
C ASP A 182 -13.70 -0.19 -14.48
N VAL A 183 -13.66 0.10 -15.79
CA VAL A 183 -14.82 0.38 -16.65
C VAL A 183 -14.94 -0.66 -17.77
N GLN A 184 -16.07 -0.67 -18.46
CA GLN A 184 -16.30 -1.53 -19.62
C GLN A 184 -15.47 -1.07 -20.83
N HIS A 185 -15.02 -2.03 -21.64
CA HIS A 185 -14.28 -1.79 -22.89
C HIS A 185 -15.21 -1.53 -24.09
N TYR A 186 -16.34 -0.86 -23.87
CA TYR A 186 -17.30 -0.51 -24.91
C TYR A 186 -18.03 0.78 -24.56
N LEU A 187 -18.61 1.42 -25.58
CA LEU A 187 -19.37 2.66 -25.46
C LEU A 187 -20.89 2.43 -25.50
N LYS A 188 -21.67 3.40 -25.02
CA LYS A 188 -23.12 3.41 -25.24
C LYS A 188 -23.45 3.47 -26.73
N SER A 189 -24.64 2.98 -27.10
CA SER A 189 -25.06 2.92 -28.52
C SER A 189 -25.06 4.27 -29.23
N SER A 190 -25.32 5.38 -28.54
CA SER A 190 -25.23 6.73 -29.10
C SER A 190 -23.80 7.12 -29.46
N ASP A 191 -22.84 6.82 -28.59
CA ASP A 191 -21.43 7.12 -28.83
C ASP A 191 -20.83 6.19 -29.89
N GLN A 192 -21.31 4.94 -29.97
CA GLN A 192 -20.93 4.00 -31.04
C GLN A 192 -21.29 4.50 -32.44
N GLN A 193 -22.27 5.40 -32.60
CA GLN A 193 -22.58 6.01 -33.89
C GLN A 193 -21.48 6.96 -34.39
N VAL A 194 -20.66 7.50 -33.48
CA VAL A 194 -19.56 8.42 -33.78
C VAL A 194 -18.21 7.72 -33.73
N TYR A 195 -17.96 6.93 -32.68
CA TYR A 195 -16.67 6.31 -32.41
C TYR A 195 -16.59 4.84 -32.84
N GLY A 196 -17.71 4.22 -33.22
CA GLY A 196 -17.75 2.77 -33.44
C GLY A 196 -17.35 2.02 -32.16
N SER A 197 -16.38 1.12 -32.28
CA SER A 197 -15.80 0.38 -31.15
C SER A 197 -14.57 1.06 -30.51
N ASP A 198 -14.17 2.25 -30.99
CA ASP A 198 -12.98 2.98 -30.52
C ASP A 198 -13.27 3.76 -29.22
N TYR A 199 -13.53 3.02 -28.14
CA TYR A 199 -13.73 3.60 -26.81
C TYR A 199 -12.50 4.39 -26.30
N PRO A 200 -11.23 4.04 -26.60
CA PRO A 200 -10.10 4.88 -26.23
C PRO A 200 -10.19 6.29 -26.82
N LYS A 201 -10.59 6.41 -28.09
CA LYS A 201 -10.75 7.72 -28.73
C LYS A 201 -11.80 8.57 -28.03
N ALA A 202 -12.94 8.01 -27.64
CA ALA A 202 -13.96 8.74 -26.89
C ALA A 202 -13.44 9.28 -25.54
N HIS A 203 -12.66 8.48 -24.81
CA HIS A 203 -12.06 8.89 -23.54
C HIS A 203 -11.05 10.04 -23.74
N ILE A 204 -10.21 9.95 -24.79
CA ILE A 204 -9.14 10.92 -25.08
C ILE A 204 -9.69 12.23 -25.63
N ASP A 205 -10.70 12.18 -26.52
CA ASP A 205 -11.37 13.38 -27.03
C ASP A 205 -12.06 14.14 -25.89
N LEU A 206 -12.69 13.44 -24.94
CA LEU A 206 -13.24 14.07 -23.72
C LEU A 206 -12.15 14.70 -22.86
N ALA A 207 -11.05 13.99 -22.59
CA ALA A 207 -9.96 14.50 -21.77
C ALA A 207 -9.33 15.77 -22.37
N ASN A 208 -9.05 15.77 -23.68
CA ASN A 208 -8.51 16.92 -24.38
C ASN A 208 -9.49 18.11 -24.36
N LYS A 209 -10.78 17.85 -24.63
CA LYS A 209 -11.82 18.89 -24.57
C LYS A 209 -11.92 19.53 -23.19
N LEU A 210 -11.98 18.72 -22.13
CA LEU A 210 -12.03 19.22 -20.76
C LEU A 210 -10.79 20.06 -20.43
N LEU A 211 -9.59 19.61 -20.82
CA LEU A 211 -8.37 20.38 -20.61
C LEU A 211 -8.46 21.74 -21.31
N GLU A 212 -8.88 21.78 -22.57
CA GLU A 212 -9.04 23.01 -23.34
C GLU A 212 -10.04 23.98 -22.69
N ASP A 213 -11.26 23.51 -22.41
CA ASP A 213 -12.34 24.34 -21.88
C ASP A 213 -12.04 24.86 -20.46
N GLU A 214 -11.49 24.00 -19.60
CA GLU A 214 -11.26 24.32 -18.19
C GLU A 214 -10.00 25.16 -17.97
N THR A 215 -9.00 25.08 -18.87
CA THR A 215 -7.82 25.96 -18.81
C THR A 215 -8.15 27.41 -19.16
N VAL A 216 -9.18 27.65 -20.00
CA VAL A 216 -9.69 29.00 -20.27
C VAL A 216 -10.30 29.62 -19.03
N LYS A 217 -10.98 28.82 -18.20
CA LYS A 217 -11.58 29.28 -16.93
C LYS A 217 -10.55 29.43 -15.81
N ASP A 218 -9.53 28.57 -15.79
CA ASP A 218 -8.52 28.50 -14.75
C ASP A 218 -7.16 28.06 -15.32
N SER A 219 -6.21 29.00 -15.46
CA SER A 219 -4.85 28.71 -15.94
C SER A 219 -4.05 27.72 -15.07
N SER A 220 -4.48 27.51 -13.82
CA SER A 220 -3.89 26.52 -12.92
C SER A 220 -4.51 25.13 -13.05
N PHE A 221 -5.56 24.97 -13.87
CA PHE A 221 -6.20 23.69 -14.12
C PHE A 221 -5.20 22.66 -14.65
N ARG A 222 -5.22 21.46 -14.07
CA ARG A 222 -4.42 20.32 -14.52
C ARG A 222 -5.31 19.09 -14.60
N LEU A 223 -5.10 18.28 -15.64
CA LEU A 223 -5.85 17.05 -15.87
C LEU A 223 -4.92 15.84 -15.89
N TRP A 224 -5.31 14.79 -15.19
CA TRP A 224 -4.71 13.47 -15.24
C TRP A 224 -5.71 12.47 -15.83
N LEU A 225 -5.22 11.38 -16.40
CA LEU A 225 -6.02 10.30 -16.97
C LEU A 225 -5.62 8.98 -16.31
N ALA A 226 -6.58 8.29 -15.68
CA ALA A 226 -6.46 6.86 -15.42
C ALA A 226 -7.11 6.11 -16.58
N PRO A 227 -6.33 5.50 -17.50
CA PRO A 227 -6.89 4.83 -18.67
C PRO A 227 -7.52 3.49 -18.28
N THR A 228 -8.29 2.88 -19.17
CA THR A 228 -8.82 1.52 -18.97
C THR A 228 -7.70 0.48 -19.03
N ASP A 229 -6.77 0.64 -19.97
CA ASP A 229 -5.53 -0.14 -20.01
C ASP A 229 -4.49 0.50 -19.08
N TYR A 230 -4.64 0.37 -17.76
CA TYR A 230 -3.77 1.04 -16.77
C TYR A 230 -2.56 0.22 -16.29
N TYR A 231 -2.33 -0.98 -16.84
CA TYR A 231 -1.19 -1.82 -16.45
C TYR A 231 -0.64 -2.60 -17.64
N GLY A 232 0.51 -3.23 -17.44
CA GLY A 232 1.16 -4.08 -18.43
C GLY A 232 2.42 -3.47 -19.03
N LEU A 233 3.02 -4.17 -19.99
CA LEU A 233 4.27 -3.80 -20.67
C LEU A 233 4.15 -3.89 -22.21
N LYS A 234 2.95 -4.14 -22.72
CA LYS A 234 2.69 -4.34 -24.15
C LYS A 234 1.88 -3.17 -24.68
N ASP A 235 2.14 -2.78 -25.93
CA ASP A 235 1.31 -1.76 -26.58
C ASP A 235 -0.13 -2.26 -26.72
N SER A 236 -1.06 -1.31 -26.74
CA SER A 236 -2.48 -1.57 -26.95
C SER A 236 -3.07 -0.51 -27.88
N ALA A 237 -4.30 -0.74 -28.36
CA ALA A 237 -5.02 0.29 -29.09
C ALA A 237 -5.19 1.55 -28.22
N TYR A 238 -5.46 1.38 -26.92
CA TYR A 238 -5.60 2.49 -25.99
C TYR A 238 -4.30 3.29 -25.86
N TRP A 239 -3.16 2.61 -25.66
CA TRP A 239 -1.86 3.27 -25.53
C TRP A 239 -1.40 3.94 -26.82
N THR A 240 -1.72 3.34 -27.98
CA THR A 240 -1.51 3.96 -29.28
C THR A 240 -2.31 5.25 -29.42
N THR A 241 -3.57 5.28 -29.00
CA THR A 241 -4.40 6.50 -29.02
C THR A 241 -3.87 7.54 -28.03
N ILE A 242 -3.43 7.15 -26.81
CA ILE A 242 -2.78 8.06 -25.86
C ILE A 242 -1.55 8.71 -26.50
N ARG A 243 -0.63 7.90 -27.03
CA ARG A 243 0.64 8.37 -27.60
C ARG A 243 0.43 9.31 -28.79
N SER A 244 -0.63 9.11 -29.57
CA SER A 244 -0.87 9.86 -30.81
C SER A 244 -1.81 11.06 -30.66
N GLN A 245 -2.75 11.05 -29.71
CA GLN A 245 -3.84 12.02 -29.66
C GLN A 245 -4.03 12.71 -28.31
N LEU A 246 -3.61 12.12 -27.18
CA LEU A 246 -3.80 12.75 -25.86
C LEU A 246 -2.82 13.91 -25.67
N ASP A 247 -3.30 15.05 -25.21
CA ASP A 247 -2.47 16.23 -24.93
C ASP A 247 -1.25 15.85 -24.06
N PRO A 248 -0.03 16.29 -24.41
CA PRO A 248 1.19 15.87 -23.73
C PRO A 248 1.30 16.38 -22.29
N SER A 249 0.52 17.39 -21.89
CA SER A 249 0.49 17.89 -20.51
C SER A 249 -0.31 16.98 -19.56
N ILE A 250 -1.18 16.11 -20.09
CA ILE A 250 -2.01 15.19 -19.31
C ILE A 250 -1.15 14.04 -18.77
N GLN A 251 -1.11 13.91 -17.44
CA GLN A 251 -0.45 12.78 -16.77
C GLN A 251 -1.26 11.51 -16.99
N VAL A 252 -0.57 10.38 -17.17
CA VAL A 252 -1.22 9.08 -17.41
C VAL A 252 -0.84 8.11 -16.32
N ILE A 253 -1.84 7.55 -15.63
CA ILE A 253 -1.65 6.53 -14.61
C ILE A 253 -1.19 5.22 -15.25
N TRP A 254 -0.25 4.56 -14.58
CA TRP A 254 0.17 3.19 -14.83
C TRP A 254 0.44 2.49 -13.49
N THR A 255 -0.01 1.26 -13.30
CA THR A 255 0.16 0.57 -12.01
C THR A 255 1.40 -0.33 -11.94
N GLY A 256 2.02 -0.63 -13.07
CA GLY A 256 3.15 -1.57 -13.18
C GLY A 256 2.94 -2.61 -14.29
N SER A 257 3.82 -3.62 -14.33
CA SER A 257 3.64 -4.75 -15.26
C SER A 257 2.39 -5.59 -14.95
N TRP A 258 1.88 -5.47 -13.73
CA TRP A 258 0.59 -5.97 -13.29
C TRP A 258 -0.15 -4.94 -12.40
N VAL A 259 -1.35 -5.28 -11.92
CA VAL A 259 -2.11 -4.43 -10.99
C VAL A 259 -1.47 -4.39 -9.60
N LEU A 260 -1.06 -5.55 -9.08
CA LEU A 260 -0.35 -5.72 -7.81
C LEU A 260 1.06 -6.23 -8.11
N ASN A 261 2.08 -5.41 -7.86
CA ASN A 261 3.45 -5.69 -8.29
C ASN A 261 4.34 -6.14 -7.13
N LYS A 262 5.17 -7.16 -7.38
CA LYS A 262 6.28 -7.53 -6.48
C LYS A 262 7.46 -6.56 -6.60
N SER A 263 7.63 -5.98 -7.79
CA SER A 263 8.69 -5.05 -8.15
C SER A 263 8.22 -4.12 -9.25
N ILE A 264 8.76 -2.91 -9.31
CA ILE A 264 8.64 -2.01 -10.46
C ILE A 264 10.04 -1.52 -10.82
N THR A 265 10.50 -1.86 -12.01
CA THR A 265 11.86 -1.55 -12.45
C THR A 265 11.92 -0.34 -13.38
N SER A 266 13.07 0.34 -13.42
CA SER A 266 13.31 1.44 -14.36
C SER A 266 13.27 1.00 -15.82
N SER A 267 13.69 -0.24 -16.12
CA SER A 267 13.59 -0.82 -17.47
C SER A 267 12.14 -0.96 -17.93
N GLU A 268 11.25 -1.45 -17.04
CA GLU A 268 9.81 -1.53 -17.31
C GLU A 268 9.20 -0.14 -17.47
N ALA A 269 9.53 0.80 -16.59
CA ALA A 269 9.04 2.17 -16.68
C ALA A 269 9.51 2.88 -17.97
N ASP A 270 10.75 2.65 -18.40
CA ASP A 270 11.28 3.21 -19.65
C ASP A 270 10.64 2.58 -20.90
N GLN A 271 10.33 1.27 -20.84
CA GLN A 271 9.53 0.61 -21.86
C GLN A 271 8.14 1.24 -21.97
N VAL A 272 7.44 1.40 -20.84
CA VAL A 272 6.11 2.01 -20.82
C VAL A 272 6.17 3.48 -21.24
N ARG A 273 7.22 4.21 -20.86
CA ARG A 273 7.45 5.60 -21.31
C ARG A 273 7.48 5.71 -22.83
N ARG A 274 8.16 4.78 -23.52
CA ARG A 274 8.17 4.72 -24.99
C ARG A 274 6.80 4.37 -25.56
N LEU A 275 6.10 3.43 -24.95
CA LEU A 275 4.78 2.98 -25.41
C LEU A 275 3.71 4.07 -25.21
N LEU A 276 3.72 4.82 -24.11
CA LEU A 276 2.80 5.93 -23.89
C LEU A 276 3.22 7.23 -24.60
N GLY A 277 4.48 7.31 -25.06
CA GLY A 277 5.08 8.53 -25.59
C GLY A 277 5.34 9.61 -24.53
N ARG A 278 5.25 9.27 -23.25
CA ARG A 278 5.38 10.18 -22.09
C ARG A 278 5.75 9.39 -20.85
N LYS A 279 6.31 10.06 -19.83
CA LYS A 279 6.58 9.40 -18.54
C LYS A 279 5.27 9.00 -17.85
N PRO A 280 5.09 7.74 -17.42
CA PRO A 280 3.92 7.34 -16.64
C PRO A 280 3.95 7.92 -15.22
N LEU A 281 2.78 8.18 -14.66
CA LEU A 281 2.57 8.42 -13.23
C LEU A 281 2.22 7.09 -12.56
N ILE A 282 3.05 6.61 -11.63
CA ILE A 282 2.81 5.32 -11.00
C ILE A 282 1.67 5.43 -9.99
N TRP A 283 0.65 4.59 -10.13
CA TRP A 283 -0.25 4.21 -9.04
C TRP A 283 0.25 2.88 -8.48
N ASP A 284 0.97 2.95 -7.36
CA ASP A 284 1.54 1.76 -6.74
C ASP A 284 0.54 1.15 -5.76
N ASN A 285 0.07 -0.07 -6.05
CA ASN A 285 -0.84 -0.81 -5.18
C ASN A 285 -0.10 -1.45 -4.00
N TYR A 286 0.46 -0.59 -3.17
CA TYR A 286 1.08 -0.89 -1.87
C TYR A 286 0.98 0.34 -0.97
N PRO A 287 0.59 0.21 0.32
CA PRO A 287 0.24 -1.01 1.06
C PRO A 287 -1.22 -1.47 0.96
N VAL A 288 -1.99 -1.12 -0.09
CA VAL A 288 -3.42 -1.47 -0.18
C VAL A 288 -3.72 -2.95 0.07
N ASN A 289 -4.75 -3.22 0.89
CA ASN A 289 -5.12 -4.56 1.34
C ASN A 289 -6.59 -4.94 1.07
N ASP A 290 -7.36 -4.12 0.37
CA ASP A 290 -8.80 -4.32 0.10
C ASP A 290 -9.13 -5.69 -0.52
N TYR A 291 -8.32 -6.17 -1.46
CA TYR A 291 -8.50 -7.45 -2.13
C TYR A 291 -8.37 -8.63 -1.15
N THR A 292 -7.69 -8.44 -0.01
CA THR A 292 -7.63 -9.45 1.05
C THR A 292 -9.00 -9.65 1.71
N TYR A 293 -9.84 -8.61 1.76
CA TYR A 293 -11.21 -8.65 2.27
C TYR A 293 -12.21 -9.04 1.17
N ALA A 294 -12.14 -8.38 0.03
CA ALA A 294 -13.16 -8.50 -1.02
C ALA A 294 -13.01 -9.78 -1.84
N VAL A 295 -11.76 -10.18 -2.16
CA VAL A 295 -11.46 -11.29 -3.07
C VAL A 295 -10.98 -12.53 -2.32
N LYS A 296 -9.92 -12.42 -1.53
CA LYS A 296 -9.33 -13.57 -0.82
C LYS A 296 -10.15 -14.03 0.38
N LYS A 297 -11.00 -13.16 0.95
CA LYS A 297 -11.76 -13.42 2.19
C LYS A 297 -10.85 -13.82 3.37
N ALA A 298 -9.64 -13.27 3.38
CA ALA A 298 -8.57 -13.55 4.33
C ALA A 298 -7.86 -12.23 4.70
N PRO A 299 -8.46 -11.37 5.53
CA PRO A 299 -7.97 -10.02 5.81
C PRO A 299 -6.54 -9.99 6.36
N GLN A 300 -5.70 -9.10 5.83
CA GLN A 300 -4.29 -8.98 6.19
C GLN A 300 -3.87 -7.52 6.31
N LEU A 301 -2.96 -7.22 7.23
CA LEU A 301 -2.28 -5.92 7.32
C LEU A 301 -0.92 -5.98 6.62
N PHE A 302 -0.53 -4.89 5.95
CA PHE A 302 0.73 -4.73 5.23
C PHE A 302 1.54 -3.58 5.83
N MET A 303 2.24 -3.86 6.93
CA MET A 303 3.02 -2.87 7.72
C MET A 303 4.53 -3.02 7.54
N GLY A 304 4.97 -3.61 6.42
CA GLY A 304 6.39 -3.74 6.06
C GLY A 304 6.94 -2.48 5.37
N PRO A 305 8.23 -2.48 4.99
CA PRO A 305 8.79 -1.44 4.15
C PRO A 305 8.45 -1.61 2.67
N LEU A 306 8.46 -0.49 1.94
CA LEU A 306 8.58 -0.49 0.49
C LEU A 306 9.91 -1.15 0.08
N ILE A 307 9.86 -2.14 -0.79
CA ILE A 307 11.04 -2.80 -1.37
C ILE A 307 10.85 -2.97 -2.89
N ASN A 308 11.92 -3.35 -3.60
CA ASN A 308 11.88 -3.75 -5.02
C ASN A 308 11.39 -2.67 -6.01
N ARG A 309 11.60 -1.38 -5.70
CA ARG A 309 11.51 -0.30 -6.69
C ARG A 309 12.93 0.12 -7.05
N SER A 310 13.22 0.30 -8.35
CA SER A 310 14.56 0.69 -8.81
C SER A 310 14.99 2.06 -8.27
N GLU A 311 16.24 2.18 -7.85
CA GLU A 311 16.79 3.41 -7.28
C GLU A 311 16.78 4.63 -8.23
N ASP A 312 16.74 4.40 -9.55
CA ASP A 312 16.71 5.41 -10.61
C ASP A 312 15.32 5.62 -11.24
N LEU A 313 14.26 5.08 -10.63
CA LEU A 313 12.91 5.04 -11.21
C LEU A 313 12.30 6.43 -11.45
N SER A 314 12.70 7.45 -10.68
CA SER A 314 12.26 8.84 -10.85
C SER A 314 12.67 9.42 -12.22
N ALA A 315 13.75 8.93 -12.83
CA ALA A 315 14.19 9.37 -14.15
C ALA A 315 13.22 8.96 -15.27
N TYR A 316 12.42 7.91 -15.06
CA TYR A 316 11.55 7.32 -16.09
C TYR A 316 10.06 7.55 -15.84
N THR A 317 9.69 8.10 -14.70
CA THR A 317 8.30 8.33 -14.28
C THR A 317 8.05 9.81 -14.01
N SER A 318 6.80 10.27 -14.11
CA SER A 318 6.44 11.63 -13.69
C SER A 318 6.17 11.74 -12.19
N GLY A 319 6.08 10.59 -11.51
CA GLY A 319 5.84 10.49 -10.09
C GLY A 319 5.40 9.09 -9.67
N MET A 320 5.08 8.98 -8.38
CA MET A 320 4.50 7.78 -7.81
C MET A 320 3.55 8.12 -6.65
N LEU A 321 2.43 7.40 -6.62
CA LEU A 321 1.36 7.51 -5.63
C LEU A 321 1.17 6.16 -4.97
N ALA A 322 1.22 6.10 -3.64
CA ALA A 322 0.91 4.89 -2.89
C ALA A 322 -0.60 4.74 -2.69
N ASN A 323 -1.15 3.56 -2.98
CA ASN A 323 -2.50 3.20 -2.59
C ASN A 323 -2.46 2.59 -1.17
N PRO A 324 -3.04 3.24 -0.15
CA PRO A 324 -2.93 2.83 1.25
C PRO A 324 -3.92 1.72 1.60
N MET A 325 -3.83 1.19 2.83
CA MET A 325 -4.80 0.23 3.36
C MET A 325 -6.13 0.91 3.70
N LEU A 326 -7.16 0.09 3.94
CA LEU A 326 -8.39 0.50 4.62
C LEU A 326 -8.14 1.13 6.01
N GLN A 327 -7.02 0.77 6.63
CA GLN A 327 -6.58 1.22 7.95
C GLN A 327 -5.62 2.43 7.84
N PRO A 328 -6.07 3.68 8.06
CA PRO A 328 -5.24 4.87 7.87
C PRO A 328 -4.06 4.97 8.83
N GLU A 329 -4.22 4.64 10.12
CA GLU A 329 -3.12 4.74 11.08
C GLU A 329 -2.07 3.65 10.84
N ALA A 330 -2.51 2.41 10.58
CA ALA A 330 -1.61 1.30 10.27
C ALA A 330 -0.87 1.53 8.93
N SER A 331 -1.49 2.21 7.96
CA SER A 331 -0.86 2.55 6.67
C SER A 331 0.38 3.43 6.84
N LYS A 332 0.45 4.26 7.89
CA LYS A 332 1.55 5.21 8.09
C LYS A 332 2.92 4.55 8.20
N VAL A 333 3.00 3.31 8.71
CA VAL A 333 4.27 2.58 8.78
C VAL A 333 4.84 2.37 7.39
N ALA A 334 4.06 1.81 6.47
CA ALA A 334 4.49 1.59 5.09
C ALA A 334 4.62 2.92 4.33
N LEU A 335 3.68 3.85 4.49
CA LEU A 335 3.71 5.16 3.82
C LEU A 335 4.92 6.01 4.23
N TYR A 336 5.42 5.88 5.45
CA TYR A 336 6.68 6.51 5.86
C TYR A 336 7.84 5.99 5.01
N THR A 337 7.94 4.67 4.84
CA THR A 337 9.02 4.10 4.01
C THR A 337 8.88 4.51 2.54
N VAL A 338 7.65 4.63 2.04
CA VAL A 338 7.39 5.18 0.71
C VAL A 338 7.86 6.63 0.62
N SER A 339 7.59 7.46 1.63
CA SER A 339 8.01 8.86 1.59
C SER A 339 9.54 9.01 1.56
N GLN A 340 10.27 8.19 2.32
CA GLN A 340 11.73 8.18 2.28
C GLN A 340 12.26 7.79 0.89
N TYR A 341 11.67 6.77 0.27
CA TYR A 341 12.03 6.37 -1.10
C TYR A 341 11.70 7.46 -2.13
N LEU A 342 10.51 8.06 -2.07
CA LEU A 342 10.11 9.08 -3.06
C LEU A 342 10.91 10.38 -2.94
N TYR A 343 11.43 10.66 -1.74
CA TYR A 343 12.29 11.83 -1.50
C TYR A 343 13.76 11.54 -1.86
N ASN A 344 14.32 10.38 -1.49
CA ASN A 344 15.72 10.02 -1.75
C ASN A 344 15.85 8.61 -2.37
N PRO A 345 15.44 8.37 -3.63
CA PRO A 345 15.38 7.00 -4.16
C PRO A 345 16.77 6.34 -4.30
N SER A 346 17.82 7.09 -4.66
CA SER A 346 19.18 6.55 -4.82
C SER A 346 19.85 6.10 -3.51
N THR A 347 19.42 6.63 -2.36
CA THR A 347 20.01 6.30 -1.05
C THR A 347 19.03 5.58 -0.13
N TYR A 348 17.85 5.22 -0.63
CA TYR A 348 16.81 4.59 0.16
C TYR A 348 17.24 3.22 0.69
N GLN A 349 17.17 3.04 2.00
CA GLN A 349 17.47 1.77 2.68
C GLN A 349 16.20 1.24 3.36
N PRO A 350 15.55 0.19 2.82
CA PRO A 350 14.23 -0.23 3.28
C PRO A 350 14.12 -0.53 4.77
N LEU A 351 15.06 -1.29 5.33
CA LEU A 351 15.03 -1.68 6.74
C LEU A 351 15.34 -0.51 7.67
N GLN A 352 16.22 0.40 7.26
CA GLN A 352 16.49 1.61 8.02
C GLN A 352 15.25 2.51 8.05
N ALA A 353 14.63 2.75 6.89
CA ALA A 353 13.43 3.55 6.79
C ALA A 353 12.25 2.93 7.57
N TRP A 354 12.17 1.60 7.61
CA TRP A 354 11.19 0.90 8.43
C TRP A 354 11.42 1.10 9.93
N ASP A 355 12.67 0.99 10.37
CA ASP A 355 13.04 1.23 11.76
C ASP A 355 12.75 2.68 12.19
N GLU A 356 13.00 3.64 11.32
CA GLU A 356 12.65 5.06 11.48
C GLU A 356 11.13 5.25 11.51
N ALA A 357 10.38 4.58 10.62
CA ALA A 357 8.92 4.60 10.62
C ALA A 357 8.37 4.20 11.98
N LEU A 358 8.81 3.06 12.51
CA LEU A 358 8.37 2.54 13.82
C LEU A 358 8.69 3.49 14.98
N GLN A 359 9.84 4.17 14.93
CA GLN A 359 10.23 5.17 15.93
C GLN A 359 9.42 6.47 15.81
N SER A 360 9.00 6.82 14.59
CA SER A 360 8.23 8.04 14.31
C SER A 360 6.73 7.92 14.65
N MET A 361 6.23 6.70 14.89
CA MET A 361 4.81 6.50 15.21
C MET A 361 4.46 7.12 16.57
N SER A 362 3.53 8.07 16.55
CA SER A 362 3.05 8.73 17.75
C SER A 362 2.20 7.79 18.61
N GLY A 363 2.34 7.90 19.93
CA GLY A 363 1.49 7.18 20.88
C GLY A 363 1.85 5.71 21.05
N ILE A 364 3.11 5.34 20.78
CA ILE A 364 3.65 4.00 21.05
C ILE A 364 4.50 4.06 22.34
N GLY A 365 4.05 3.41 23.41
CA GLY A 365 4.78 3.35 24.68
C GLY A 365 5.81 2.24 24.77
N ASP A 366 5.57 1.09 24.13
CA ASP A 366 6.50 -0.03 24.02
C ASP A 366 6.87 -0.27 22.55
N ALA A 367 7.98 0.34 22.12
CA ALA A 367 8.46 0.25 20.76
C ALA A 367 8.89 -1.17 20.36
N LEU A 368 9.34 -2.00 21.32
CA LEU A 368 9.76 -3.37 21.03
C LEU A 368 8.56 -4.27 20.79
N ALA A 369 7.50 -4.14 21.60
CA ALA A 369 6.24 -4.84 21.37
C ALA A 369 5.62 -4.41 20.03
N PHE A 370 5.58 -3.11 19.73
CA PHE A 370 5.03 -2.63 18.47
C PHE A 370 5.85 -3.11 17.26
N ARG A 371 7.19 -3.05 17.33
CA ARG A 371 8.08 -3.62 16.31
C ARG A 371 7.81 -5.11 16.13
N LYS A 372 7.68 -5.88 17.22
CA LYS A 372 7.38 -7.31 17.17
C LYS A 372 6.08 -7.56 16.39
N PHE A 373 5.01 -6.83 16.71
CA PHE A 373 3.76 -6.92 15.94
C PHE A 373 3.98 -6.62 14.45
N CYS A 374 4.67 -5.53 14.13
CA CYS A 374 4.93 -5.12 12.76
C CYS A 374 5.76 -6.15 11.97
N GLN A 375 6.65 -6.91 12.62
CA GLN A 375 7.40 -8.02 11.99
C GLN A 375 6.49 -9.16 11.52
N TYR A 376 5.39 -9.42 12.22
CA TYR A 376 4.42 -10.45 11.84
C TYR A 376 3.38 -9.93 10.84
N SER A 377 3.18 -8.62 10.78
CA SER A 377 2.30 -7.96 9.81
C SER A 377 3.04 -7.32 8.64
N SER A 378 4.31 -7.68 8.39
CA SER A 378 5.10 -7.11 7.29
C SER A 378 4.88 -7.81 5.95
N GLN A 379 4.42 -9.07 5.98
CA GLN A 379 4.18 -9.87 4.79
C GLN A 379 3.14 -9.18 3.89
N SER A 380 3.41 -9.12 2.59
CA SER A 380 2.59 -8.43 1.59
C SER A 380 2.81 -9.01 0.19
N THR A 381 2.33 -8.33 -0.84
CA THR A 381 2.70 -8.62 -2.24
C THR A 381 4.20 -8.47 -2.50
N LEU A 382 4.89 -7.60 -1.76
CA LEU A 382 6.30 -7.31 -1.98
C LEU A 382 7.22 -8.36 -1.38
N ASP A 383 6.85 -8.82 -0.20
CA ASP A 383 7.53 -9.88 0.53
C ASP A 383 6.50 -10.91 0.98
N THR A 384 6.48 -12.04 0.29
CA THR A 384 5.60 -13.16 0.63
C THR A 384 6.25 -14.12 1.63
N GLY A 385 7.48 -13.85 2.08
CA GLY A 385 8.18 -14.67 3.04
C GLY A 385 7.52 -14.67 4.42
N ASP A 386 7.69 -15.78 5.15
CA ASP A 386 7.33 -15.87 6.56
C ASP A 386 8.24 -15.00 7.43
N ASN A 387 7.85 -14.78 8.69
CA ASN A 387 8.75 -14.21 9.68
C ASN A 387 9.99 -15.10 9.87
N THR A 388 11.11 -14.68 9.28
CA THR A 388 12.36 -15.45 9.28
C THR A 388 12.94 -15.67 10.68
N GLY A 389 12.60 -14.82 11.67
CA GLY A 389 13.00 -14.97 13.06
C GLY A 389 12.34 -16.19 13.68
N PHE A 390 11.01 -16.27 13.61
CA PHE A 390 10.27 -17.41 14.15
C PHE A 390 10.59 -18.71 13.42
N SER A 391 10.64 -18.69 12.09
CA SER A 391 10.94 -19.90 11.30
C SER A 391 12.33 -20.49 11.63
N LYS A 392 13.31 -19.65 11.99
CA LYS A 392 14.63 -20.12 12.49
C LYS A 392 14.52 -20.76 13.86
N LEU A 393 13.79 -20.15 14.80
CA LEU A 393 13.58 -20.72 16.15
C LEU A 393 12.86 -22.06 16.07
N ALA A 394 11.77 -22.14 15.29
CA ALA A 394 11.02 -23.38 15.06
C ALA A 394 11.87 -24.44 14.35
N GLY A 395 12.69 -24.06 13.37
CA GLY A 395 13.61 -24.95 12.67
C GLY A 395 14.66 -25.57 13.60
N ALA A 396 15.29 -24.75 14.45
CA ALA A 396 16.26 -25.22 15.44
C ALA A 396 15.62 -26.17 16.45
N PHE A 397 14.43 -25.83 16.97
CA PHE A 397 13.65 -26.70 17.84
C PHE A 397 13.39 -28.06 17.19
N TRP A 398 12.90 -28.09 15.95
CA TRP A 398 12.58 -29.36 15.29
C TRP A 398 13.81 -30.23 15.04
N GLN A 399 14.97 -29.64 14.74
CA GLN A 399 16.22 -30.39 14.57
C GLN A 399 16.65 -31.06 15.88
N GLU A 400 16.55 -30.32 17.00
CA GLU A 400 16.91 -30.82 18.32
C GLU A 400 15.92 -31.92 18.79
N TYR A 401 14.62 -31.63 18.69
CA TYR A 401 13.54 -32.55 19.05
C TYR A 401 13.63 -33.90 18.31
N GLN A 402 13.89 -33.87 17.00
CA GLN A 402 14.04 -35.09 16.18
C GLN A 402 15.28 -35.91 16.53
N SER A 403 16.28 -35.27 17.13
CA SER A 403 17.50 -35.94 17.59
C SER A 403 17.34 -36.54 19.00
N GLY A 404 16.13 -36.46 19.60
CA GLY A 404 15.86 -36.90 20.97
C GLY A 404 16.52 -36.02 22.04
N GLN A 405 16.92 -34.81 21.66
CA GLN A 405 17.51 -33.82 22.56
C GLN A 405 16.42 -32.87 23.05
N HIS A 406 16.45 -32.55 24.34
CA HIS A 406 15.70 -31.46 24.95
C HIS A 406 16.72 -30.46 25.49
N GLY A 407 16.56 -29.18 25.18
CA GLY A 407 17.64 -28.23 25.46
C GLY A 407 17.40 -26.82 24.90
N PRO A 408 18.46 -26.09 24.50
CA PRO A 408 18.46 -24.63 24.40
C PRO A 408 17.51 -24.09 23.31
N SER A 409 17.25 -24.82 22.23
CA SER A 409 16.38 -24.32 21.16
C SER A 409 14.92 -24.23 21.58
N GLU A 410 14.44 -25.14 22.44
CA GLU A 410 13.10 -25.07 23.01
C GLU A 410 12.95 -23.83 23.90
N LEU A 411 13.95 -23.53 24.72
CA LEU A 411 13.90 -22.37 25.60
C LEU A 411 13.75 -21.06 24.81
N GLU A 412 14.49 -20.91 23.72
CA GLU A 412 14.40 -19.72 22.86
C GLU A 412 13.06 -19.65 22.11
N LEU A 413 12.56 -20.76 21.59
CA LEU A 413 11.24 -20.80 20.97
C LEU A 413 10.11 -20.50 21.98
N ARG A 414 10.21 -21.06 23.19
CA ARG A 414 9.26 -20.82 24.29
C ARG A 414 9.23 -19.35 24.69
N LYS A 415 10.38 -18.68 24.76
CA LYS A 415 10.45 -17.23 25.03
C LYS A 415 9.72 -16.42 23.96
N GLU A 416 9.94 -16.72 22.69
CA GLU A 416 9.23 -16.03 21.59
C GLU A 416 7.73 -16.25 21.69
N LEU A 417 7.27 -17.48 21.91
CA LEU A 417 5.85 -17.79 22.07
C LEU A 417 5.20 -17.11 23.29
N GLN A 418 5.94 -16.98 24.40
CA GLN A 418 5.51 -16.19 25.57
C GLN A 418 5.37 -14.70 25.24
N LEU A 419 6.32 -14.14 24.47
CA LEU A 419 6.23 -12.76 24.01
C LEU A 419 5.00 -12.54 23.12
N LEU A 420 4.75 -13.46 22.18
CA LEU A 420 3.56 -13.40 21.32
C LEU A 420 2.28 -13.49 22.13
N SER A 421 2.18 -14.44 23.06
CA SER A 421 1.01 -14.63 23.91
C SER A 421 0.66 -13.38 24.74
N ALA A 422 1.65 -12.66 25.26
CA ALA A 422 1.46 -11.43 26.04
C ALA A 422 1.30 -10.16 25.17
N LEU A 423 1.56 -10.26 23.86
CA LEU A 423 1.61 -9.12 22.94
C LEU A 423 0.30 -8.29 22.90
N PRO A 424 -0.92 -8.88 22.82
CA PRO A 424 -2.14 -8.08 22.76
C PRO A 424 -2.32 -7.16 23.97
N ASP A 425 -2.09 -7.68 25.17
CA ASP A 425 -2.22 -6.93 26.42
C ASP A 425 -1.15 -5.85 26.55
N ASN A 426 0.09 -6.16 26.15
CA ASN A 426 1.18 -5.19 26.14
C ASN A 426 0.90 -4.04 25.19
N LEU A 427 0.46 -4.31 23.96
CA LEU A 427 0.09 -3.27 22.99
C LEU A 427 -1.08 -2.44 23.49
N LYS A 428 -2.13 -3.07 24.02
CA LYS A 428 -3.29 -2.38 24.58
C LYS A 428 -2.93 -1.44 25.74
N LYS A 429 -1.98 -1.84 26.58
CA LYS A 429 -1.53 -1.04 27.73
C LYS A 429 -0.64 0.13 27.32
N THR A 430 0.13 -0.01 26.25
CA THR A 430 1.21 0.92 25.89
C THR A 430 0.91 1.82 24.70
N ILE A 431 -0.02 1.44 23.82
CA ILE A 431 -0.44 2.28 22.70
C ILE A 431 -1.53 3.25 23.16
N THR A 432 -1.21 4.54 23.14
CA THR A 432 -2.17 5.62 23.45
C THR A 432 -2.93 6.09 22.21
N ASN A 433 -2.40 5.86 21.01
CA ASN A 433 -3.12 6.08 19.75
C ASN A 433 -4.27 5.05 19.61
N GLN A 434 -5.46 5.44 20.06
CA GLN A 434 -6.63 4.55 20.09
C GLN A 434 -7.11 4.12 18.70
N GLN A 435 -6.89 4.95 17.67
CA GLN A 435 -7.27 4.59 16.30
C GLN A 435 -6.36 3.48 15.78
N LEU A 436 -5.05 3.62 15.93
CA LEU A 436 -4.10 2.57 15.58
C LEU A 436 -4.38 1.28 16.35
N LEU A 437 -4.61 1.37 17.66
CA LEU A 437 -4.91 0.20 18.49
C LEU A 437 -6.18 -0.53 18.03
N ALA A 438 -7.23 0.22 17.66
CA ALA A 438 -8.45 -0.35 17.11
C ALA A 438 -8.22 -1.04 15.75
N GLU A 439 -7.38 -0.45 14.90
CA GLU A 439 -7.03 -0.99 13.58
C GLU A 439 -6.21 -2.28 13.68
N ILE A 440 -5.22 -2.38 14.57
CA ILE A 440 -4.34 -3.55 14.67
C ILE A 440 -4.83 -4.62 15.65
N GLY A 441 -5.73 -4.26 16.57
CA GLY A 441 -6.19 -5.09 17.68
C GLY A 441 -6.64 -6.50 17.29
N PRO A 442 -7.47 -6.69 16.26
CA PRO A 442 -7.92 -8.03 15.86
C PRO A 442 -6.77 -8.99 15.48
N TRP A 443 -5.76 -8.48 14.77
CA TRP A 443 -4.58 -9.27 14.41
C TRP A 443 -3.65 -9.47 15.61
N ALA A 444 -3.52 -8.48 16.48
CA ALA A 444 -2.74 -8.62 17.71
C ALA A 444 -3.32 -9.74 18.59
N VAL A 445 -4.64 -9.76 18.79
CA VAL A 445 -5.35 -10.82 19.54
C VAL A 445 -5.09 -12.18 18.90
N LYS A 446 -5.29 -12.33 17.59
CA LYS A 446 -5.02 -13.61 16.90
C LYS A 446 -3.58 -14.08 17.09
N LEU A 447 -2.60 -13.19 16.95
CA LEU A 447 -1.20 -13.54 17.14
C LEU A 447 -0.89 -13.95 18.60
N GLY A 448 -1.58 -13.36 19.58
CA GLY A 448 -1.54 -13.80 20.97
C GLY A 448 -2.13 -15.20 21.20
N GLU A 449 -3.25 -15.51 20.55
CA GLU A 449 -3.85 -16.85 20.55
C GLU A 449 -2.92 -17.89 19.90
N GLU A 450 -2.24 -17.53 18.80
CA GLU A 450 -1.22 -18.36 18.15
C GLU A 450 -0.02 -18.60 19.08
N GLY A 451 0.47 -17.57 19.77
CA GLY A 451 1.51 -17.72 20.79
C GLY A 451 1.11 -18.70 21.90
N GLN A 452 -0.11 -18.57 22.42
CA GLN A 452 -0.65 -19.44 23.47
C GLN A 452 -0.79 -20.90 22.99
N ALA A 453 -1.31 -21.11 21.78
CA ALA A 453 -1.41 -22.43 21.18
C ALA A 453 -0.04 -23.06 20.91
N GLY A 454 0.96 -22.26 20.52
CA GLY A 454 2.35 -22.71 20.39
C GLY A 454 2.95 -23.16 21.73
N LEU A 455 2.63 -22.48 22.84
CA LEU A 455 3.04 -22.93 24.18
C LEU A 455 2.41 -24.25 24.56
N GLN A 456 1.12 -24.45 24.24
CA GLN A 456 0.43 -25.73 24.42
C GLN A 456 1.04 -26.83 23.56
N ALA A 457 1.46 -26.51 22.33
CA ALA A 457 2.16 -27.44 21.45
C ALA A 457 3.48 -27.92 22.07
N LEU A 458 4.27 -27.01 22.65
CA LEU A 458 5.48 -27.40 23.37
C LEU A 458 5.18 -28.33 24.56
N VAL A 459 4.15 -28.02 25.36
CA VAL A 459 3.74 -28.91 26.47
C VAL A 459 3.32 -30.29 25.97
N TYR A 460 2.56 -30.38 24.88
CA TYR A 460 2.14 -31.66 24.30
C TYR A 460 3.33 -32.50 23.81
N LEU A 461 4.32 -31.86 23.16
CA LEU A 461 5.51 -32.54 22.64
C LEU A 461 6.45 -33.04 23.75
N ASP A 462 6.53 -32.32 24.87
CA ASP A 462 7.41 -32.65 25.99
C ASP A 462 6.92 -33.87 26.81
N LEU A 463 5.62 -34.19 26.71
CA LEU A 463 5.03 -35.33 27.40
C LEU A 463 5.36 -36.66 26.69
N SER A 464 5.78 -37.66 27.47
CA SER A 464 6.02 -39.01 26.96
C SER A 464 4.70 -39.68 26.49
N ASN A 465 4.77 -40.65 25.57
CA ASN A 465 3.58 -41.33 25.05
C ASN A 465 2.76 -42.08 26.11
N ASN A 466 3.39 -42.45 27.22
CA ASN A 466 2.72 -43.14 28.32
C ASN A 466 2.24 -42.17 29.42
N ASP A 467 2.47 -40.87 29.26
CA ASP A 467 2.03 -39.87 30.23
C ASP A 467 0.51 -39.71 30.16
N PRO A 468 -0.23 -39.91 31.27
CA PRO A 468 -1.68 -39.78 31.28
C PRO A 468 -2.17 -38.36 30.94
N GLN A 469 -1.34 -37.34 31.11
CA GLN A 469 -1.67 -35.95 30.78
C GLN A 469 -1.57 -35.65 29.28
N LYS A 470 -0.88 -36.49 28.50
CA LYS A 470 -0.64 -36.23 27.07
C LYS A 470 -1.93 -36.16 26.26
N LEU A 471 -2.91 -37.01 26.57
CA LEU A 471 -4.23 -36.96 25.93
C LEU A 471 -4.95 -35.63 26.21
N THR A 472 -4.92 -35.16 27.45
CA THR A 472 -5.51 -33.88 27.84
C THR A 472 -4.81 -32.70 27.16
N ALA A 473 -3.46 -32.70 27.13
CA ALA A 473 -2.68 -31.68 26.43
C ALA A 473 -3.00 -31.65 24.92
N LYS A 474 -3.14 -32.83 24.29
CA LYS A 474 -3.55 -32.94 22.88
C LYS A 474 -4.93 -32.36 22.64
N GLN A 475 -5.91 -32.68 23.49
CA GLN A 475 -7.28 -32.16 23.36
C GLN A 475 -7.34 -30.63 23.53
N GLN A 476 -6.58 -30.08 24.48
CA GLN A 476 -6.47 -28.64 24.66
C GLN A 476 -5.84 -27.96 23.44
N LEU A 477 -4.75 -28.52 22.91
CA LEU A 477 -4.10 -28.03 21.70
C LEU A 477 -5.08 -28.05 20.51
N GLN A 478 -5.76 -29.17 20.28
CA GLN A 478 -6.74 -29.31 19.20
C GLN A 478 -7.90 -28.31 19.30
N ALA A 479 -8.38 -28.02 20.51
CA ALA A 479 -9.40 -26.99 20.73
C ALA A 479 -8.89 -25.59 20.33
N SER A 480 -7.67 -25.23 20.73
CA SER A 480 -7.05 -23.95 20.34
C SER A 480 -6.81 -23.88 18.83
N LEU A 481 -6.33 -24.95 18.19
CA LEU A 481 -6.21 -25.01 16.73
C LEU A 481 -7.55 -24.80 16.04
N GLN A 482 -8.63 -25.39 16.56
CA GLN A 482 -9.95 -25.24 15.97
C GLN A 482 -10.45 -23.79 16.07
N GLN A 483 -10.20 -23.10 17.19
CA GLN A 483 -10.49 -21.67 17.33
C GLN A 483 -9.69 -20.84 16.32
N LEU A 484 -8.38 -21.09 16.21
CA LEU A 484 -7.51 -20.39 15.25
C LEU A 484 -7.95 -20.62 13.79
N ARG A 485 -8.36 -21.83 13.43
CA ARG A 485 -8.88 -22.16 12.09
C ARG A 485 -10.19 -21.46 11.76
N ASN A 486 -11.00 -21.13 12.77
CA ASN A 486 -12.23 -20.37 12.59
C ASN A 486 -11.99 -18.86 12.43
N ASN A 487 -10.78 -18.37 12.73
CA ASN A 487 -10.39 -16.98 12.56
C ASN A 487 -9.63 -16.79 11.24
N ASN A 488 -10.27 -16.14 10.25
CA ASN A 488 -9.73 -16.01 8.90
C ASN A 488 -8.72 -14.86 8.72
N LEU A 489 -8.42 -14.08 9.77
CA LEU A 489 -7.39 -13.04 9.72
C LEU A 489 -6.02 -13.65 9.42
N GLN A 490 -5.25 -13.05 8.53
CA GLN A 490 -3.91 -13.51 8.16
C GLN A 490 -2.85 -12.76 8.97
N ILE A 491 -2.15 -13.50 9.81
CA ILE A 491 -0.95 -13.14 10.59
C ILE A 491 -0.35 -14.45 11.13
N GLY A 492 0.96 -14.49 11.37
CA GLY A 492 1.64 -15.60 12.06
C GLY A 492 1.47 -16.99 11.43
N SER A 493 1.41 -17.08 10.10
CA SER A 493 1.27 -18.34 9.36
C SER A 493 2.35 -19.37 9.72
N GLU A 494 3.56 -18.92 10.02
CA GLU A 494 4.67 -19.74 10.49
C GLU A 494 4.45 -20.32 11.89
N VAL A 495 3.77 -19.60 12.79
CA VAL A 495 3.39 -20.08 14.13
C VAL A 495 2.34 -21.17 13.99
N LEU A 496 1.33 -20.95 13.16
CA LEU A 496 0.31 -21.95 12.86
C LEU A 496 0.92 -23.20 12.18
N SER A 497 1.93 -23.04 11.33
CA SER A 497 2.65 -24.14 10.70
C SER A 497 3.41 -24.98 11.74
N PHE A 498 4.07 -24.34 12.70
CA PHE A 498 4.71 -25.01 13.83
C PHE A 498 3.69 -25.83 14.65
N ILE A 499 2.55 -25.21 14.98
CA ILE A 499 1.48 -25.84 15.77
C ILE A 499 0.88 -27.06 15.05
N ASN A 500 0.57 -26.94 13.75
CA ASN A 500 0.04 -28.07 12.96
C ASN A 500 1.04 -29.24 12.91
N LYS A 501 2.34 -28.94 12.75
CA LYS A 501 3.38 -29.98 12.76
C LYS A 501 3.45 -30.66 14.13
N ALA A 502 3.31 -29.91 15.23
CA ALA A 502 3.28 -30.46 16.57
C ALA A 502 2.09 -31.41 16.77
N GLU A 503 0.88 -31.03 16.36
CA GLU A 503 -0.32 -31.85 16.51
C GLU A 503 -0.28 -33.17 15.72
N SER A 504 0.48 -33.19 14.63
CA SER A 504 0.70 -34.36 13.77
C SER A 504 1.75 -35.35 14.29
N ASN A 505 2.58 -34.95 15.27
CA ASN A 505 3.51 -35.85 15.98
C ASN A 505 2.79 -36.54 17.13
#